data_AF-A0A932WR73-F1
#
_entry.id   AF-A0A932WR73-F1
#
_cell.length_a   1.000
_cell.length_b   1.000
_cell.length_c   1.000
_cell.angle_alpha   90.00
_cell.angle_beta   90.00
_cell.angle_gamma   90.00
#
_symmetry.space_group_name_H-M   'P 1'
#
loop_
_entity.id
_entity.type
_entity.pdbx_description
1 polymer ?
#
loop_
_entity_poly.entity_id
_entity_poly.type
_entity_poly.pdbx_seq_one_letter_code
_entity_poly.pdbx_strand_id
1 'polypeptide(L)'
;MDVLVRFQHGLGDAVQLTCVLQHLAKHRPDWTVDVASHIGKHSAFRGQCRRSWILERDAIPERDYRQVFDLGWYECYSVYADSPCTKVCNSLREVFGIVPDRSLLKYCIDIGGQAREITGQYLSEICNVHSGLRDASTSGLWRGPNSALPYPIVAIHYEGNTSAEKKNLPHGQIGRLCQELRNQGYIPLILDWDRRSPLPDQKTIFCPGVGPGDVWDNTGTGDAERLAALIAQCALFIGVDSGPLHVAGATDTPTIGVWKGHSPIQFYDLCPNVTHLIPDRWRTVPPCQNDAAAKFFAEHYAYQTYRGSDDLESALIAAALETLAGATLAQPSVAPKSRPAPISIRAPPRDLASGNGKPRQANHISWVPFRANHNPTSPHKEMPMTTLTPAAMSWEFLPGLAREVALGADGSAFCLGVGEMPAGGYSIHRWNGADWDHIDGAAIKIAVGSDGSVWVVNREHGILRSMGVGWQPLPGLAREIACGVDGSAWCLSSGDFAPGGGSIHFWNGGDWNHVEGAAVKIAVGPDGLPWIVNSAGQIFRRSGEGWELMSGLASEIACGADGSVWCLSAAAAPTGDHSIHVWKGGDWEYIPGAAVKIAAGPAGSVLTVDAGNRIFRGR
;
A
#
# COMPACT_ATOMS: atom_id res chain seq x y z
N MET A 1 -3.71 -23.33 -6.40
CA MET A 1 -2.35 -22.79 -6.51
C MET A 1 -1.91 -22.34 -5.13
N ASP A 2 -0.80 -22.84 -4.61
CA ASP A 2 -0.32 -22.44 -3.29
C ASP A 2 0.43 -21.12 -3.37
N VAL A 3 0.00 -20.15 -2.56
CA VAL A 3 0.41 -18.75 -2.61
C VAL A 3 0.81 -18.29 -1.21
N LEU A 4 1.94 -17.60 -1.10
CA LEU A 4 2.36 -16.89 0.11
C LEU A 4 2.21 -15.38 -0.12
N VAL A 5 1.62 -14.68 0.84
CA VAL A 5 1.61 -13.20 0.90
C VAL A 5 2.52 -12.77 2.04
N ARG A 6 3.69 -12.20 1.75
CA ARG A 6 4.50 -11.49 2.76
C ARG A 6 3.88 -10.12 3.01
N PHE A 7 3.77 -9.76 4.29
CA PHE A 7 3.08 -8.54 4.71
C PHE A 7 3.72 -7.92 5.95
N GLN A 8 4.71 -7.05 5.72
CA GLN A 8 5.58 -6.47 6.75
C GLN A 8 5.14 -5.07 7.18
N HIS A 9 3.82 -4.84 7.30
CA HIS A 9 3.22 -3.51 7.50
C HIS A 9 2.56 -3.34 8.88
N GLY A 10 2.01 -2.15 9.11
CA GLY A 10 1.37 -1.77 10.37
C GLY A 10 0.08 -2.54 10.66
N LEU A 11 -0.43 -2.41 11.89
CA LEU A 11 -1.68 -3.05 12.30
C LEU A 11 -2.89 -2.61 11.46
N GLY A 12 -2.94 -1.34 11.05
CA GLY A 12 -4.02 -0.82 10.20
C GLY A 12 -4.00 -1.46 8.80
N ASP A 13 -2.82 -1.48 8.19
CA ASP A 13 -2.55 -2.13 6.91
C ASP A 13 -2.85 -3.64 6.95
N ALA A 14 -2.53 -4.31 8.06
CA ALA A 14 -2.83 -5.73 8.25
C ALA A 14 -4.35 -5.97 8.32
N VAL A 15 -5.11 -5.11 9.00
CA VAL A 15 -6.58 -5.22 9.01
C VAL A 15 -7.17 -4.85 7.64
N GLN A 16 -6.59 -3.90 6.90
CA GLN A 16 -6.98 -3.63 5.51
C GLN A 16 -6.75 -4.85 4.58
N LEU A 17 -5.66 -5.61 4.74
CA LEU A 17 -5.41 -6.81 3.93
C LEU A 17 -6.53 -7.87 4.07
N THR A 18 -7.32 -7.85 5.16
CA THR A 18 -8.48 -8.74 5.33
C THR A 18 -9.54 -8.55 4.23
N CYS A 19 -9.72 -7.33 3.70
CA CYS A 19 -10.53 -7.08 2.51
C CYS A 19 -9.95 -7.80 1.27
N VAL A 20 -8.61 -7.77 1.09
CA VAL A 20 -7.94 -8.44 -0.03
C VAL A 20 -8.05 -9.96 0.05
N LEU A 21 -7.91 -10.55 1.25
CA LEU A 21 -8.09 -11.99 1.45
C LEU A 21 -9.51 -12.45 1.12
N GLN A 22 -10.54 -11.68 1.52
CA GLN A 22 -11.94 -11.96 1.15
C GLN A 22 -12.14 -11.93 -0.39
N HIS A 23 -11.55 -10.96 -1.09
CA HIS A 23 -11.59 -10.90 -2.55
C HIS A 23 -10.83 -12.06 -3.20
N LEU A 24 -9.66 -12.44 -2.70
CA LEU A 24 -8.91 -13.59 -3.20
C LEU A 24 -9.71 -14.89 -3.03
N ALA A 25 -10.32 -15.11 -1.87
CA ALA A 25 -11.19 -16.27 -1.63
C ALA A 25 -12.39 -16.33 -2.60
N LYS A 26 -12.94 -15.18 -3.01
CA LYS A 26 -14.05 -15.11 -3.98
C LYS A 26 -13.61 -15.25 -5.44
N HIS A 27 -12.57 -14.53 -5.85
CA HIS A 27 -12.17 -14.37 -7.26
C HIS A 27 -11.05 -15.32 -7.69
N ARG A 28 -10.33 -15.93 -6.73
CA ARG A 28 -9.28 -16.94 -6.94
C ARG A 28 -9.55 -18.18 -6.05
N PRO A 29 -10.73 -18.83 -6.14
CA PRO A 29 -11.10 -19.94 -5.25
C PRO A 29 -10.27 -21.21 -5.45
N ASP A 30 -9.45 -21.27 -6.50
CA ASP A 30 -8.44 -22.31 -6.70
C ASP A 30 -7.12 -22.03 -5.95
N TRP A 31 -6.94 -20.84 -5.36
CA TRP A 31 -5.73 -20.47 -4.62
C TRP A 31 -5.79 -20.93 -3.15
N THR A 32 -4.67 -21.43 -2.67
CA THR A 32 -4.44 -21.75 -1.26
C THR A 32 -3.51 -20.68 -0.69
N VAL A 33 -4.09 -19.63 -0.11
CA VAL A 33 -3.34 -18.48 0.38
C VAL A 33 -2.90 -18.70 1.83
N ASP A 34 -1.60 -18.59 2.08
CA ASP A 34 -1.00 -18.36 3.39
C ASP A 34 -0.47 -16.92 3.47
N VAL A 35 -0.41 -16.35 4.68
CA VAL A 35 0.11 -15.00 4.93
C VAL A 35 1.28 -15.08 5.89
N ALA A 36 2.31 -14.24 5.71
CA ALA A 36 3.42 -14.10 6.63
C ALA A 36 3.54 -12.64 7.10
N SER A 37 3.49 -12.42 8.41
CA SER A 37 3.40 -11.07 8.99
C SER A 37 3.99 -10.99 10.39
N HIS A 38 4.06 -9.78 10.94
CA HIS A 38 4.61 -9.52 12.26
C HIS A 38 3.75 -10.04 13.42
N ILE A 39 4.41 -10.22 14.57
CA ILE A 39 3.77 -10.56 15.84
C ILE A 39 2.68 -9.52 16.21
N GLY A 40 1.51 -10.03 16.63
CA GLY A 40 0.28 -9.27 16.89
C GLY A 40 -0.54 -8.89 15.63
N LYS A 41 -0.04 -9.11 14.41
CA LYS A 41 -0.74 -8.77 13.15
C LYS A 41 -1.30 -10.04 12.50
N HIS A 42 -0.54 -11.12 12.56
CA HIS A 42 -0.90 -12.46 12.10
C HIS A 42 -2.29 -12.95 12.55
N SER A 43 -2.75 -12.55 13.73
CA SER A 43 -4.04 -12.93 14.32
C SER A 43 -5.25 -12.30 13.60
N ALA A 44 -5.06 -11.19 12.86
CA ALA A 44 -6.10 -10.64 11.98
C ALA A 44 -6.49 -11.64 10.86
N PHE A 45 -5.52 -12.44 10.40
CA PHE A 45 -5.69 -13.38 9.27
C PHE A 45 -6.26 -14.74 9.67
N ARG A 46 -6.58 -14.93 10.96
CA ARG A 46 -7.30 -16.11 11.46
C ARG A 46 -8.58 -16.32 10.65
N GLY A 47 -8.80 -17.55 10.18
CA GLY A 47 -9.97 -17.92 9.35
C GLY A 47 -9.95 -17.43 7.90
N GLN A 48 -9.12 -16.45 7.55
CA GLN A 48 -9.09 -15.78 6.24
C GLN A 48 -7.97 -16.27 5.30
N CYS A 49 -7.06 -17.10 5.83
CA CYS A 49 -5.99 -17.77 5.10
C CYS A 49 -5.87 -19.22 5.60
N ARG A 50 -5.21 -20.12 4.85
CA ARG A 50 -4.93 -21.49 5.32
C ARG A 50 -3.99 -21.49 6.51
N ARG A 51 -2.96 -20.64 6.49
CA ARG A 51 -2.01 -20.43 7.58
C ARG A 51 -1.54 -18.99 7.61
N SER A 52 -1.50 -18.42 8.83
CA SER A 52 -0.81 -17.17 9.12
C SER A 52 0.49 -17.51 9.84
N TRP A 53 1.62 -17.15 9.24
CA TRP A 53 2.97 -17.30 9.79
C TRP A 53 3.40 -16.02 10.53
N ILE A 54 4.19 -16.21 11.58
CA ILE A 54 4.76 -15.15 12.42
C ILE A 54 6.25 -15.00 12.05
N LEU A 55 6.62 -13.89 11.42
CA LEU A 55 7.97 -13.66 10.89
C LEU A 55 9.08 -13.75 11.95
N GLU A 56 8.77 -13.41 13.21
CA GLU A 56 9.70 -13.45 14.33
C GLU A 56 9.81 -14.83 15.02
N ARG A 57 9.05 -15.84 14.57
CA ARG A 57 8.98 -17.16 15.21
C ARG A 57 9.09 -18.34 14.23
N ASP A 58 8.57 -18.20 13.01
CA ASP A 58 8.37 -19.32 12.08
C ASP A 58 9.40 -19.35 10.94
N ALA A 59 9.95 -20.53 10.66
CA ALA A 59 10.76 -20.78 9.47
C ALA A 59 9.86 -21.12 8.27
N ILE A 60 9.66 -20.16 7.36
CA ILE A 60 8.74 -20.28 6.22
C ILE A 60 9.42 -21.03 5.05
N PRO A 61 8.87 -22.15 4.55
CA PRO A 61 9.46 -22.92 3.46
C PRO A 61 9.06 -22.34 2.10
N GLU A 62 9.58 -21.16 1.75
CA GLU A 62 9.10 -20.35 0.62
C GLU A 62 9.10 -21.08 -0.74
N ARG A 63 10.06 -21.97 -0.97
CA ARG A 63 10.18 -22.82 -2.17
C ARG A 63 8.99 -23.77 -2.40
N ASP A 64 8.20 -24.03 -1.36
CA ASP A 64 7.04 -24.93 -1.42
C ASP A 64 5.81 -24.20 -2.01
N TYR A 65 5.86 -22.86 -2.14
CA TYR A 65 4.82 -22.03 -2.74
C TYR A 65 5.06 -21.82 -4.24
N ARG A 66 3.98 -21.79 -5.03
CA ARG A 66 4.05 -21.55 -6.48
C ARG A 66 4.16 -20.05 -6.82
N GLN A 67 3.72 -19.18 -5.91
CA GLN A 67 3.92 -17.74 -6.02
C GLN A 67 4.09 -17.13 -4.63
N VAL A 68 5.06 -16.24 -4.48
CA VAL A 68 5.22 -15.37 -3.31
C VAL A 68 4.93 -13.95 -3.75
N PHE A 69 3.98 -13.29 -3.10
CA PHE A 69 3.74 -11.85 -3.24
C PHE A 69 4.40 -11.14 -2.06
N ASP A 70 5.32 -10.21 -2.32
CA ASP A 70 5.72 -9.22 -1.34
C ASP A 70 4.96 -7.93 -1.65
N LEU A 71 4.00 -7.57 -0.79
CA LEU A 71 3.08 -6.47 -1.08
C LEU A 71 3.66 -5.15 -0.62
N GLY A 72 4.12 -4.31 -1.57
CA GLY A 72 4.63 -2.96 -1.26
C GLY A 72 3.61 -1.99 -0.64
N TRP A 73 2.31 -2.31 -0.73
CA TRP A 73 1.20 -1.69 0.00
C TRP A 73 1.13 -0.15 -0.11
N TYR A 74 1.13 0.34 -1.34
CA TYR A 74 1.10 1.77 -1.67
C TYR A 74 -0.28 2.40 -1.49
N GLU A 75 -0.30 3.68 -1.09
CA GLU A 75 -1.52 4.50 -1.05
C GLU A 75 -2.12 4.63 -2.46
N CYS A 76 -3.44 4.49 -2.58
CA CYS A 76 -4.11 4.80 -3.83
C CYS A 76 -4.16 6.32 -4.01
N TYR A 77 -3.66 6.80 -5.14
CA TYR A 77 -3.87 8.16 -5.59
C TYR A 77 -4.81 8.22 -6.81
N SER A 78 -5.00 7.09 -7.49
CA SER A 78 -6.03 6.88 -8.52
C SER A 78 -7.43 7.11 -7.95
N VAL A 79 -8.29 7.78 -8.71
CA VAL A 79 -9.70 7.99 -8.37
C VAL A 79 -10.58 6.99 -9.13
N TYR A 80 -11.47 6.33 -8.39
CA TYR A 80 -12.44 5.37 -8.92
C TYR A 80 -13.87 5.82 -8.60
N ALA A 81 -14.81 5.57 -9.52
CA ALA A 81 -16.23 5.88 -9.34
C ALA A 81 -17.04 4.67 -8.80
N ASP A 82 -16.42 3.50 -8.75
CA ASP A 82 -16.98 2.20 -8.35
C ASP A 82 -16.42 1.68 -7.02
N SER A 83 -15.31 2.25 -6.51
CA SER A 83 -14.67 1.87 -5.25
C SER A 83 -14.07 3.08 -4.51
N PRO A 84 -13.76 2.95 -3.21
CA PRO A 84 -12.83 3.85 -2.52
C PRO A 84 -11.48 3.98 -3.22
N CYS A 85 -10.71 4.99 -2.79
CA CYS A 85 -9.32 5.21 -3.15
C CYS A 85 -8.39 4.62 -2.08
N THR A 86 -8.63 3.39 -1.63
CA THR A 86 -7.85 2.76 -0.53
C THR A 86 -6.69 1.90 -1.05
N LYS A 87 -5.68 1.67 -0.19
CA LYS A 87 -4.60 0.69 -0.44
C LYS A 87 -5.13 -0.68 -0.89
N VAL A 88 -6.26 -1.10 -0.34
CA VAL A 88 -6.99 -2.32 -0.71
C VAL A 88 -7.45 -2.26 -2.17
N CYS A 89 -8.19 -1.22 -2.55
CA CYS A 89 -8.66 -1.04 -3.91
C CYS A 89 -7.51 -0.95 -4.92
N ASN A 90 -6.39 -0.33 -4.50
CA ASN A 90 -5.15 -0.29 -5.26
C ASN A 90 -4.55 -1.68 -5.45
N SER A 91 -4.24 -2.39 -4.34
CA SER A 91 -3.65 -3.74 -4.39
C SER A 91 -4.50 -4.75 -5.14
N LEU A 92 -5.83 -4.69 -5.02
CA LEU A 92 -6.76 -5.54 -5.77
C LEU A 92 -6.62 -5.35 -7.28
N ARG A 93 -6.69 -4.10 -7.77
CA ARG A 93 -6.62 -3.79 -9.20
C ARG A 93 -5.22 -4.05 -9.75
N GLU A 94 -4.19 -3.56 -9.05
CA GLU A 94 -2.82 -3.49 -9.55
C GLU A 94 -2.05 -4.80 -9.36
N VAL A 95 -2.09 -5.42 -8.18
CA VAL A 95 -1.32 -6.65 -7.90
C VAL A 95 -2.08 -7.92 -8.32
N PHE A 96 -3.41 -7.94 -8.13
CA PHE A 96 -4.21 -9.15 -8.30
C PHE A 96 -5.11 -9.16 -9.53
N GLY A 97 -5.25 -8.05 -10.26
CA GLY A 97 -6.12 -7.92 -11.43
C GLY A 97 -7.61 -8.07 -11.11
N ILE A 98 -8.02 -7.70 -9.89
CA ILE A 98 -9.38 -7.82 -9.36
C ILE A 98 -10.03 -6.43 -9.31
N VAL A 99 -11.20 -6.29 -9.94
CA VAL A 99 -12.07 -5.13 -9.70
C VAL A 99 -12.68 -5.28 -8.29
N PRO A 100 -12.56 -4.28 -7.40
CA PRO A 100 -13.10 -4.37 -6.04
C PRO A 100 -14.62 -4.56 -6.02
N ASP A 101 -15.08 -5.50 -5.22
CA ASP A 101 -16.48 -5.69 -4.91
C ASP A 101 -16.82 -4.93 -3.62
N ARG A 102 -17.66 -3.89 -3.73
CA ARG A 102 -18.09 -3.08 -2.59
C ARG A 102 -18.70 -3.89 -1.44
N SER A 103 -19.25 -5.08 -1.70
CA SER A 103 -19.78 -5.97 -0.65
C SER A 103 -18.70 -6.70 0.17
N LEU A 104 -17.45 -6.69 -0.29
CA LEU A 104 -16.28 -7.26 0.40
C LEU A 104 -15.29 -6.18 0.90
N LEU A 105 -15.63 -4.90 0.77
CA LEU A 105 -14.86 -3.78 1.33
C LEU A 105 -15.30 -3.46 2.78
N LYS A 106 -15.45 -4.48 3.62
CA LYS A 106 -15.49 -4.37 5.09
C LYS A 106 -14.35 -5.20 5.67
N TYR A 107 -13.63 -4.66 6.64
CA TYR A 107 -12.63 -5.42 7.38
C TYR A 107 -13.26 -6.60 8.14
N CYS A 108 -12.48 -7.66 8.34
CA CYS A 108 -12.93 -8.85 9.09
C CYS A 108 -11.81 -9.36 10.01
N ILE A 109 -12.16 -9.75 11.24
CA ILE A 109 -11.26 -10.44 12.18
C ILE A 109 -12.09 -11.53 12.88
N ASP A 110 -11.68 -12.79 12.80
CA ASP A 110 -12.38 -13.91 13.45
C ASP A 110 -12.08 -13.98 14.96
N ILE A 111 -12.92 -13.33 15.76
CA ILE A 111 -12.76 -13.25 17.22
C ILE A 111 -13.16 -14.57 17.90
N GLY A 112 -12.16 -15.35 18.33
CA GLY A 112 -12.33 -16.62 19.04
C GLY A 112 -12.76 -16.49 20.51
N GLY A 113 -13.27 -17.58 21.08
CA GLY A 113 -13.79 -17.60 22.46
C GLY A 113 -12.78 -17.16 23.52
N GLN A 114 -11.55 -17.69 23.47
CA GLN A 114 -10.48 -17.32 24.41
C GLN A 114 -10.06 -15.84 24.29
N ALA A 115 -10.20 -15.23 23.10
CA ALA A 115 -9.95 -13.81 22.92
C ALA A 115 -10.97 -12.97 23.69
N ARG A 116 -12.26 -13.31 23.54
CA ARG A 116 -13.38 -12.68 24.27
C ARG A 116 -13.29 -12.89 25.78
N GLU A 117 -12.90 -14.09 26.23
CA GLU A 117 -12.88 -14.45 27.65
C GLU A 117 -11.92 -13.58 28.47
N ILE A 118 -10.63 -13.51 28.12
CA ILE A 118 -9.65 -12.72 28.89
C ILE A 118 -9.96 -11.21 28.80
N THR A 119 -10.44 -10.74 27.64
CA THR A 119 -10.82 -9.33 27.49
C THR A 119 -12.09 -8.99 28.26
N GLY A 120 -13.09 -9.87 28.31
CA GLY A 120 -14.30 -9.71 29.13
C GLY A 120 -14.03 -9.82 30.63
N GLN A 121 -13.05 -10.63 31.04
CA GLN A 121 -12.53 -10.66 32.42
C GLN A 121 -11.95 -9.29 32.78
N TYR A 122 -11.00 -8.78 31.99
CA TYR A 122 -10.39 -7.45 32.18
C TYR A 122 -11.41 -6.30 32.18
N LEU A 123 -12.37 -6.29 31.25
CA LEU A 123 -13.45 -5.29 31.20
C LEU A 123 -14.39 -5.41 32.43
N SER A 124 -14.61 -6.62 32.96
CA SER A 124 -15.38 -6.81 34.19
C SER A 124 -14.63 -6.35 35.44
N GLU A 125 -13.31 -6.50 35.48
CA GLU A 125 -12.49 -5.98 36.58
C GLU A 125 -12.54 -4.45 36.62
N ILE A 126 -12.41 -3.79 35.46
CA ILE A 126 -12.63 -2.34 35.31
C ILE A 126 -14.00 -1.92 35.87
N CYS A 127 -15.09 -2.54 35.41
CA CYS A 127 -16.43 -2.19 35.86
C CYS A 127 -16.61 -2.39 37.37
N ASN A 128 -16.08 -3.49 37.93
CA ASN A 128 -16.18 -3.78 39.36
C ASN A 128 -15.38 -2.80 40.23
N VAL A 129 -14.17 -2.40 39.81
CA VAL A 129 -13.38 -1.34 40.46
C VAL A 129 -14.15 -0.02 40.44
N HIS A 130 -14.70 0.34 39.27
CA HIS A 130 -15.39 1.62 39.09
C HIS A 130 -16.71 1.71 39.86
N SER A 131 -17.52 0.65 39.89
CA SER A 131 -18.75 0.61 40.70
C SER A 131 -18.50 0.60 42.22
N GLY A 132 -17.26 0.41 42.68
CA GLY A 132 -16.87 0.59 44.08
C GLY A 132 -16.64 2.04 44.51
N LEU A 133 -16.65 3.01 43.58
CA LEU A 133 -16.39 4.42 43.86
C LEU A 133 -17.64 5.16 44.36
N ARG A 134 -17.48 6.04 45.34
CA ARG A 134 -18.59 6.75 46.00
C ARG A 134 -19.27 7.83 45.14
N ASP A 135 -18.67 8.20 44.02
CA ASP A 135 -19.14 9.19 43.04
C ASP A 135 -19.69 8.56 41.74
N ALA A 136 -19.63 7.23 41.61
CA ALA A 136 -20.00 6.55 40.36
C ALA A 136 -21.53 6.51 40.13
N SER A 137 -22.00 7.28 39.15
CA SER A 137 -23.38 7.27 38.61
C SER A 137 -23.74 5.97 37.87
N THR A 138 -22.79 5.04 37.72
CA THR A 138 -22.85 3.88 36.81
C THR A 138 -23.81 2.76 37.22
N SER A 139 -24.47 2.88 38.38
CA SER A 139 -25.36 1.88 38.99
C SER A 139 -26.57 1.47 38.13
N GLY A 140 -26.91 2.22 37.08
CA GLY A 140 -27.97 1.89 36.12
C GLY A 140 -27.52 1.18 34.83
N LEU A 141 -26.23 1.29 34.46
CA LEU A 141 -25.71 0.78 33.18
C LEU A 141 -24.95 -0.55 33.31
N TRP A 142 -24.14 -0.73 34.35
CA TRP A 142 -23.45 -2.01 34.59
C TRP A 142 -24.44 -3.05 35.14
N ARG A 143 -24.57 -4.18 34.45
CA ARG A 143 -25.52 -5.27 34.80
C ARG A 143 -24.83 -6.58 35.21
N GLY A 144 -23.52 -6.53 35.46
CA GLY A 144 -22.68 -7.70 35.74
C GLY A 144 -22.21 -8.44 34.48
N PRO A 145 -21.22 -9.35 34.61
CA PRO A 145 -20.54 -9.97 33.47
C PRO A 145 -21.39 -10.93 32.63
N ASN A 146 -22.57 -11.33 33.14
CA ASN A 146 -23.54 -12.15 32.40
C ASN A 146 -24.55 -11.31 31.59
N SER A 147 -24.29 -10.00 31.44
CA SER A 147 -25.09 -9.08 30.62
C SER A 147 -25.02 -9.45 29.13
N ALA A 148 -26.17 -9.41 28.45
CA ALA A 148 -26.23 -9.47 26.99
C ALA A 148 -26.03 -8.10 26.31
N LEU A 149 -26.02 -7.01 27.09
CA LEU A 149 -25.62 -5.68 26.61
C LEU A 149 -24.09 -5.53 26.74
N PRO A 150 -23.43 -4.74 25.85
CA PRO A 150 -22.03 -4.38 25.98
C PRO A 150 -21.68 -3.79 27.36
N TYR A 151 -20.40 -3.84 27.71
CA TYR A 151 -19.88 -3.16 28.89
C TYR A 151 -20.04 -1.64 28.69
N PRO A 152 -20.35 -0.85 29.75
CA PRO A 152 -20.49 0.61 29.67
C PRO A 152 -19.11 1.31 29.55
N ILE A 153 -18.25 0.78 28.70
CA ILE A 153 -16.88 1.21 28.46
C ILE A 153 -16.80 1.86 27.08
N VAL A 154 -16.12 2.99 26.99
CA VAL A 154 -15.80 3.65 25.71
C VAL A 154 -14.31 3.52 25.49
N ALA A 155 -13.92 2.78 24.45
CA ALA A 155 -12.54 2.60 24.07
C ALA A 155 -12.06 3.80 23.24
N ILE A 156 -10.94 4.42 23.63
CA ILE A 156 -10.44 5.66 23.00
C ILE A 156 -8.98 5.48 22.59
N HIS A 157 -8.68 5.64 21.30
CA HIS A 157 -7.30 5.66 20.79
C HIS A 157 -7.05 6.90 19.93
N TYR A 158 -6.42 7.91 20.52
CA TYR A 158 -6.34 9.25 19.93
C TYR A 158 -4.92 9.70 19.54
N GLU A 159 -3.92 8.81 19.65
CA GLU A 159 -2.50 9.10 19.38
C GLU A 159 -1.85 8.05 18.47
N GLY A 160 -1.69 8.39 17.18
CA GLY A 160 -0.97 7.56 16.22
C GLY A 160 0.55 7.74 16.35
N ASN A 161 1.31 6.79 15.77
CA ASN A 161 2.78 6.83 15.74
C ASN A 161 3.32 7.48 14.45
N THR A 162 2.49 7.60 13.42
CA THR A 162 2.81 8.19 12.11
C THR A 162 2.00 9.46 11.91
N SER A 163 2.63 10.51 11.34
CA SER A 163 1.98 11.80 11.06
C SER A 163 1.23 12.41 12.26
N ALA A 164 1.81 12.32 13.47
CA ALA A 164 1.14 12.68 14.73
C ALA A 164 0.48 14.07 14.72
N GLU A 165 1.15 15.09 14.17
CA GLU A 165 0.60 16.44 14.01
C GLU A 165 -0.73 16.45 13.22
N LYS A 166 -0.78 15.68 12.12
CA LYS A 166 -1.94 15.53 11.22
C LYS A 166 -3.06 14.69 11.84
N LYS A 167 -2.77 13.85 12.83
CA LYS A 167 -3.70 12.83 13.37
C LYS A 167 -4.11 13.05 14.82
N ASN A 168 -3.16 13.18 15.74
CA ASN A 168 -3.39 13.09 17.18
C ASN A 168 -4.30 14.21 17.71
N LEU A 169 -5.09 13.89 18.74
CA LEU A 169 -5.97 14.85 19.42
C LEU A 169 -5.29 15.38 20.70
N PRO A 170 -5.44 16.67 21.07
CA PRO A 170 -4.85 17.19 22.31
C PRO A 170 -5.42 16.49 23.56
N HIS A 171 -4.57 16.15 24.53
CA HIS A 171 -5.00 15.50 25.78
C HIS A 171 -6.11 16.29 26.51
N GLY A 172 -6.15 17.62 26.37
CA GLY A 172 -7.22 18.46 26.92
C GLY A 172 -8.60 18.13 26.36
N GLN A 173 -8.74 18.02 25.04
CA GLN A 173 -10.01 17.68 24.38
C GLN A 173 -10.48 16.27 24.78
N ILE A 174 -9.55 15.33 24.91
CA ILE A 174 -9.87 13.96 25.35
C ILE A 174 -10.18 13.89 26.85
N GLY A 175 -9.52 14.67 27.70
CA GLY A 175 -9.87 14.80 29.11
C GLY A 175 -11.30 15.34 29.31
N ARG A 176 -11.73 16.27 28.45
CA ARG A 176 -13.08 16.85 28.44
C ARG A 176 -14.13 15.84 27.96
N LEU A 177 -13.82 15.07 26.91
CA LEU A 177 -14.61 13.92 26.47
C LEU A 177 -14.75 12.85 27.56
N CYS A 178 -13.63 12.46 28.20
CA CYS A 178 -13.64 11.50 29.32
C CYS A 178 -14.45 12.00 30.52
N GLN A 179 -14.42 13.31 30.80
CA GLN A 179 -15.25 13.92 31.85
C GLN A 179 -16.75 13.78 31.52
N GLU A 180 -17.16 14.11 30.30
CA GLU A 180 -18.58 14.05 29.94
C GLU A 180 -19.10 12.61 29.79
N LEU A 181 -18.30 11.69 29.25
CA LEU A 181 -18.64 10.26 29.25
C LEU A 181 -18.88 9.73 30.68
N ARG A 182 -18.07 10.15 31.66
CA ARG A 182 -18.28 9.83 33.08
C ARG A 182 -19.55 10.47 33.66
N ASN A 183 -19.88 11.71 33.29
CA ASN A 183 -21.14 12.35 33.71
C ASN A 183 -22.35 11.50 33.28
N GLN A 184 -22.30 10.92 32.08
CA GLN A 184 -23.33 10.02 31.53
C GLN A 184 -23.20 8.55 32.00
N GLY A 185 -22.29 8.24 32.93
CA GLY A 185 -22.15 6.90 33.53
C GLY A 185 -21.33 5.89 32.72
N TYR A 186 -20.57 6.34 31.72
CA TYR A 186 -19.64 5.51 30.96
C TYR A 186 -18.21 5.58 31.52
N ILE A 187 -17.43 4.52 31.28
CA ILE A 187 -16.06 4.36 31.75
C ILE A 187 -15.08 4.54 30.56
N PRO A 188 -14.26 5.59 30.52
CA PRO A 188 -13.24 5.76 29.50
C PRO A 188 -12.09 4.74 29.66
N LEU A 189 -11.77 4.05 28.56
CA LEU A 189 -10.64 3.12 28.44
C LEU A 189 -9.73 3.61 27.31
N ILE A 190 -8.62 4.26 27.67
CA ILE A 190 -7.64 4.75 26.71
C ILE A 190 -6.73 3.59 26.28
N LEU A 191 -6.52 3.46 24.98
CA LEU A 191 -5.68 2.42 24.37
C LEU A 191 -4.33 3.04 23.99
N ASP A 192 -3.37 2.94 24.91
CA ASP A 192 -2.06 3.58 24.84
C ASP A 192 -0.97 2.60 25.27
N TRP A 193 -0.25 2.03 24.30
CA TRP A 193 0.75 0.99 24.54
C TRP A 193 2.10 1.53 25.01
N ASP A 194 2.40 2.80 24.74
CA ASP A 194 3.69 3.44 25.00
C ASP A 194 3.62 4.54 26.08
N ARG A 195 2.46 4.73 26.72
CA ARG A 195 2.21 5.62 27.88
C ARG A 195 2.41 7.10 27.58
N ARG A 196 1.97 7.54 26.39
CA ARG A 196 1.96 8.96 25.99
C ARG A 196 0.86 9.76 26.67
N SER A 197 -0.26 9.12 27.01
CA SER A 197 -1.41 9.78 27.62
C SER A 197 -1.19 10.01 29.11
N PRO A 198 -1.29 11.26 29.60
CA PRO A 198 -1.27 11.56 31.04
C PRO A 198 -2.63 11.38 31.73
N LEU A 199 -3.64 10.89 31.00
CA LEU A 199 -5.04 10.82 31.45
C LEU A 199 -5.42 9.57 32.26
N PRO A 200 -4.86 8.36 32.02
CA PRO A 200 -5.23 7.16 32.79
C PRO A 200 -4.78 7.22 34.26
N ASP A 201 -5.74 7.09 35.17
CA ASP A 201 -5.52 7.02 36.63
C ASP A 201 -5.75 5.59 37.20
N GLN A 202 -6.21 4.67 36.35
CA GLN A 202 -6.61 3.29 36.67
C GLN A 202 -7.73 3.19 37.73
N LYS A 203 -8.61 4.18 37.79
CA LYS A 203 -9.77 4.26 38.70
C LYS A 203 -11.02 4.82 38.01
N THR A 204 -10.82 5.89 37.25
CA THR A 204 -11.85 6.65 36.54
C THR A 204 -11.59 6.77 35.05
N ILE A 205 -10.31 6.67 34.63
CA ILE A 205 -9.86 6.51 33.25
C ILE A 205 -8.83 5.37 33.25
N PHE A 206 -9.10 4.32 32.50
CA PHE A 206 -8.28 3.10 32.50
C PHE A 206 -7.39 3.02 31.27
N CYS A 207 -6.34 2.20 31.34
CA CYS A 207 -5.52 1.82 30.18
C CYS A 207 -5.01 0.39 30.36
N PRO A 208 -5.06 -0.50 29.34
CA PRO A 208 -4.51 -1.84 29.48
C PRO A 208 -3.00 -1.81 29.69
N GLY A 209 -2.51 -2.67 30.57
CA GLY A 209 -1.07 -2.86 30.75
C GLY A 209 -0.40 -3.43 29.50
N VAL A 210 0.92 -3.27 29.42
CA VAL A 210 1.77 -3.91 28.39
C VAL A 210 2.96 -4.54 29.11
N GLY A 211 3.25 -5.81 28.80
CA GLY A 211 4.30 -6.61 29.44
C GLY A 211 3.83 -8.00 29.88
N PRO A 212 4.65 -8.73 30.67
CA PRO A 212 4.38 -10.10 31.10
C PRO A 212 2.97 -10.32 31.70
N GLY A 213 2.13 -11.06 30.96
CA GLY A 213 0.75 -11.38 31.37
C GLY A 213 -0.30 -10.31 31.01
N ASP A 214 0.01 -9.41 30.07
CA ASP A 214 -0.97 -8.45 29.54
C ASP A 214 -2.11 -9.10 28.73
N VAL A 215 -3.15 -8.30 28.43
CA VAL A 215 -4.27 -8.73 27.58
C VAL A 215 -3.91 -8.86 26.10
N TRP A 216 -2.64 -8.65 25.74
CA TRP A 216 -2.11 -8.60 24.37
C TRP A 216 -1.23 -9.81 24.02
N ASP A 217 -1.15 -10.84 24.87
CA ASP A 217 -0.23 -11.97 24.74
C ASP A 217 1.26 -11.56 24.60
N ASN A 218 1.65 -10.51 25.32
CA ASN A 218 3.02 -9.99 25.36
C ASN A 218 3.55 -9.49 23.99
N THR A 219 2.65 -9.19 23.04
CA THR A 219 2.99 -8.75 21.67
C THR A 219 3.51 -7.30 21.61
N GLY A 220 3.54 -6.58 22.74
CA GLY A 220 4.15 -5.26 22.92
C GLY A 220 3.48 -4.08 22.20
N THR A 221 2.66 -4.36 21.19
CA THR A 221 2.03 -3.38 20.28
C THR A 221 0.54 -3.64 20.08
N GLY A 222 -0.04 -4.52 20.90
CA GLY A 222 -1.39 -5.04 20.72
C GLY A 222 -1.43 -6.24 19.77
N ASP A 223 -2.29 -7.20 20.11
CA ASP A 223 -2.69 -8.30 19.24
C ASP A 223 -4.03 -7.98 18.57
N ALA A 224 -4.15 -8.25 17.28
CA ALA A 224 -5.33 -7.87 16.49
C ALA A 224 -6.61 -8.59 16.94
N GLU A 225 -6.56 -9.89 17.24
CA GLU A 225 -7.72 -10.65 17.72
C GLU A 225 -8.11 -10.21 19.15
N ARG A 226 -7.14 -9.96 20.03
CA ARG A 226 -7.37 -9.41 21.38
C ARG A 226 -7.99 -8.02 21.34
N LEU A 227 -7.46 -7.12 20.50
CA LEU A 227 -7.97 -5.76 20.38
C LEU A 227 -9.37 -5.76 19.76
N ALA A 228 -9.63 -6.61 18.76
CA ALA A 228 -10.98 -6.82 18.23
C ALA A 228 -11.93 -7.37 19.30
N ALA A 229 -11.50 -8.33 20.12
CA ALA A 229 -12.30 -8.91 21.21
C ALA A 229 -12.66 -7.89 22.30
N LEU A 230 -11.73 -7.00 22.65
CA LEU A 230 -11.94 -5.92 23.60
C LEU A 230 -12.93 -4.88 23.04
N ILE A 231 -12.71 -4.42 21.81
CA ILE A 231 -13.56 -3.41 21.17
C ILE A 231 -14.97 -3.95 20.93
N ALA A 232 -15.11 -5.22 20.52
CA ALA A 232 -16.39 -5.91 20.32
C ALA A 232 -17.24 -6.09 21.60
N GLN A 233 -16.73 -5.69 22.77
CA GLN A 233 -17.42 -5.72 24.06
C GLN A 233 -17.63 -4.33 24.67
N CYS A 234 -17.10 -3.27 24.06
CA CYS A 234 -17.31 -1.88 24.46
C CYS A 234 -18.65 -1.34 23.92
N ALA A 235 -19.18 -0.26 24.52
CA ALA A 235 -20.39 0.41 24.05
C ALA A 235 -20.13 1.33 22.84
N LEU A 236 -18.91 1.87 22.73
CA LEU A 236 -18.45 2.76 21.67
C LEU A 236 -16.92 2.66 21.53
N PHE A 237 -16.42 2.79 20.32
CA PHE A 237 -15.00 3.09 20.03
C PHE A 237 -14.86 4.51 19.47
N ILE A 238 -13.80 5.22 19.86
CA ILE A 238 -13.41 6.51 19.30
C ILE A 238 -11.92 6.46 18.94
N GLY A 239 -11.54 6.85 17.72
CA GLY A 239 -10.13 6.95 17.41
C GLY A 239 -9.74 7.69 16.14
N VAL A 240 -8.44 7.95 16.03
CA VAL A 240 -7.80 8.59 14.86
C VAL A 240 -7.42 7.53 13.81
N ASP A 241 -7.02 7.98 12.62
CA ASP A 241 -6.57 7.11 11.51
C ASP A 241 -5.30 6.30 11.86
N SER A 242 -5.47 5.17 12.52
CA SER A 242 -4.42 4.27 12.99
C SER A 242 -4.96 2.86 13.24
N GLY A 243 -4.07 1.88 13.47
CA GLY A 243 -4.40 0.46 13.62
C GLY A 243 -5.68 0.14 14.41
N PRO A 244 -5.84 0.65 15.65
CA PRO A 244 -7.04 0.44 16.46
C PRO A 244 -8.35 0.87 15.79
N LEU A 245 -8.37 1.92 14.96
CA LEU A 245 -9.58 2.34 14.23
C LEU A 245 -9.94 1.35 13.11
N HIS A 246 -8.98 0.74 12.42
CA HIS A 246 -9.29 -0.34 11.46
C HIS A 246 -9.79 -1.59 12.18
N VAL A 247 -9.17 -1.96 13.32
CA VAL A 247 -9.65 -3.07 14.16
C VAL A 247 -11.09 -2.83 14.63
N ALA A 248 -11.47 -1.60 14.99
CA ALA A 248 -12.86 -1.25 15.33
C ALA A 248 -13.84 -1.48 14.16
N GLY A 249 -13.47 -1.11 12.93
CA GLY A 249 -14.26 -1.36 11.72
C GLY A 249 -14.42 -2.85 11.36
N ALA A 250 -13.55 -3.72 11.89
CA ALA A 250 -13.69 -5.18 11.78
C ALA A 250 -14.67 -5.80 12.80
N THR A 251 -15.21 -4.99 13.72
CA THR A 251 -16.25 -5.39 14.68
C THR A 251 -17.64 -4.93 14.22
N ASP A 252 -18.64 -5.07 15.09
CA ASP A 252 -19.96 -4.43 14.94
C ASP A 252 -20.20 -3.34 16.00
N THR A 253 -19.17 -2.97 16.79
CA THR A 253 -19.25 -1.91 17.80
C THR A 253 -19.41 -0.54 17.14
N PRO A 254 -20.35 0.32 17.57
CA PRO A 254 -20.45 1.69 17.11
C PRO A 254 -19.10 2.41 17.24
N THR A 255 -18.66 3.08 16.19
CA THR A 255 -17.29 3.58 16.06
C THR A 255 -17.28 5.00 15.49
N ILE A 256 -16.50 5.89 16.11
CA ILE A 256 -16.25 7.25 15.60
C ILE A 256 -14.78 7.35 15.17
N GLY A 257 -14.56 7.49 13.86
CA GLY A 257 -13.24 7.79 13.29
C GLY A 257 -13.03 9.29 13.14
N VAL A 258 -11.96 9.87 13.67
CA VAL A 258 -11.71 11.32 13.70
C VAL A 258 -10.60 11.73 12.72
N TRP A 259 -10.89 12.69 11.84
CA TRP A 259 -10.06 13.04 10.69
C TRP A 259 -9.82 14.56 10.64
N LYS A 260 -8.55 15.02 10.70
CA LYS A 260 -8.24 16.48 10.73
C LYS A 260 -7.82 17.13 9.41
N GLY A 261 -7.37 16.33 8.44
CA GLY A 261 -6.67 16.84 7.25
C GLY A 261 -6.31 15.78 6.21
N HIS A 262 -7.14 14.73 6.13
CA HIS A 262 -7.09 13.63 5.17
C HIS A 262 -8.52 13.06 5.07
N SER A 263 -8.90 12.52 3.92
CA SER A 263 -10.26 12.05 3.68
C SER A 263 -10.38 10.54 3.92
N PRO A 264 -11.43 10.03 4.59
CA PRO A 264 -11.59 8.59 4.82
C PRO A 264 -11.55 7.74 3.55
N ILE A 265 -12.06 8.24 2.42
CA ILE A 265 -12.07 7.51 1.14
C ILE A 265 -10.67 7.07 0.65
N GLN A 266 -9.60 7.70 1.14
CA GLN A 266 -8.23 7.32 0.80
C GLN A 266 -7.60 6.30 1.75
N PHE A 267 -8.06 6.24 3.00
CA PHE A 267 -7.39 5.48 4.07
C PHE A 267 -8.28 4.40 4.70
N TYR A 268 -9.58 4.37 4.37
CA TYR A 268 -10.56 3.55 5.08
C TYR A 268 -11.65 2.97 4.17
N ASP A 269 -11.86 1.65 4.24
CA ASP A 269 -12.92 0.94 3.50
C ASP A 269 -14.31 1.07 4.16
N LEU A 270 -15.34 0.50 3.53
CA LEU A 270 -16.77 0.71 3.81
C LEU A 270 -17.29 -0.08 5.03
N CYS A 271 -16.80 0.25 6.23
CA CYS A 271 -17.24 -0.39 7.48
C CYS A 271 -18.52 0.28 8.05
N PRO A 272 -19.68 -0.39 8.05
CA PRO A 272 -20.98 0.25 8.31
C PRO A 272 -21.25 0.61 9.78
N ASN A 273 -20.39 0.16 10.70
CA ASN A 273 -20.41 0.53 12.12
C ASN A 273 -19.62 1.82 12.41
N VAL A 274 -19.01 2.45 11.39
CA VAL A 274 -18.09 3.58 11.52
C VAL A 274 -18.70 4.86 10.98
N THR A 275 -18.84 5.86 11.86
CA THR A 275 -19.15 7.25 11.49
C THR A 275 -17.85 8.06 11.47
N HIS A 276 -17.60 8.77 10.38
CA HIS A 276 -16.40 9.58 10.20
C HIS A 276 -16.65 11.04 10.60
N LEU A 277 -15.98 11.52 11.65
CA LEU A 277 -15.99 12.92 12.04
C LEU A 277 -14.90 13.68 11.26
N ILE A 278 -15.31 14.51 10.31
CA ILE A 278 -14.44 15.16 9.31
C ILE A 278 -14.60 16.69 9.35
N PRO A 279 -13.64 17.49 8.87
CA PRO A 279 -13.84 18.94 8.75
C PRO A 279 -14.92 19.26 7.70
N ASP A 280 -15.70 20.30 7.93
CA ASP A 280 -16.69 20.84 6.99
C ASP A 280 -16.12 21.10 5.57
N ARG A 281 -14.87 21.58 5.50
CA ARG A 281 -14.07 21.75 4.28
C ARG A 281 -13.58 20.44 3.63
N TRP A 282 -14.18 19.27 3.89
CA TRP A 282 -13.72 17.99 3.34
C TRP A 282 -13.62 17.96 1.80
N ARG A 283 -14.42 18.76 1.09
CA ARG A 283 -14.30 19.00 -0.36
C ARG A 283 -12.97 19.60 -0.80
N THR A 284 -12.23 20.27 0.07
CA THR A 284 -10.88 20.79 -0.23
C THR A 284 -9.77 19.82 0.17
N VAL A 285 -10.10 18.62 0.65
CA VAL A 285 -9.14 17.61 1.13
C VAL A 285 -9.02 16.50 0.09
N PRO A 286 -7.81 16.16 -0.41
CA PRO A 286 -7.64 15.07 -1.36
C PRO A 286 -8.16 13.72 -0.82
N PRO A 287 -8.68 12.83 -1.69
CA PRO A 287 -8.98 13.05 -3.12
C PRO A 287 -10.34 13.73 -3.38
N CYS A 288 -11.11 14.11 -2.35
CA CYS A 288 -12.46 14.70 -2.47
C CYS A 288 -12.51 16.12 -3.09
N GLN A 289 -11.40 16.62 -3.62
CA GLN A 289 -11.34 17.71 -4.59
C GLN A 289 -11.84 17.29 -5.97
N ASN A 290 -11.75 15.99 -6.31
CA ASN A 290 -12.31 15.39 -7.52
C ASN A 290 -13.78 15.01 -7.26
N ASP A 291 -14.70 15.40 -8.15
CA ASP A 291 -16.13 15.16 -7.97
C ASP A 291 -16.54 13.68 -7.94
N ALA A 292 -15.82 12.78 -8.63
CA ALA A 292 -16.13 11.34 -8.57
C ALA A 292 -15.81 10.78 -7.19
N ALA A 293 -14.65 11.10 -6.63
CA ALA A 293 -14.28 10.75 -5.25
C ALA A 293 -15.22 11.41 -4.23
N ALA A 294 -15.54 12.70 -4.42
CA ALA A 294 -16.41 13.44 -3.51
C ALA A 294 -17.86 12.92 -3.50
N LYS A 295 -18.36 12.49 -4.68
CA LYS A 295 -19.66 11.83 -4.83
C LYS A 295 -19.64 10.45 -4.18
N PHE A 296 -18.66 9.60 -4.50
CA PHE A 296 -18.54 8.26 -3.91
C PHE A 296 -18.47 8.32 -2.38
N PHE A 297 -17.72 9.29 -1.83
CA PHE A 297 -17.66 9.52 -0.39
C PHE A 297 -19.05 9.85 0.18
N ALA A 298 -19.75 10.82 -0.41
CA ALA A 298 -21.06 11.27 0.07
C ALA A 298 -22.18 10.23 -0.10
N GLU A 299 -22.07 9.29 -1.05
CA GLU A 299 -23.05 8.24 -1.30
C GLU A 299 -22.83 6.97 -0.45
N HIS A 300 -21.65 6.78 0.14
CA HIS A 300 -21.26 5.49 0.74
C HIS A 300 -20.63 5.52 2.15
N TYR A 301 -20.23 6.69 2.67
CA TYR A 301 -19.69 6.81 4.03
C TYR A 301 -20.71 7.48 4.97
N ALA A 302 -20.84 6.96 6.19
CA ALA A 302 -21.50 7.69 7.27
C ALA A 302 -20.53 8.75 7.82
N TYR A 303 -20.91 10.02 7.84
CA TYR A 303 -20.03 11.09 8.36
C TYR A 303 -20.80 12.21 9.05
N GLN A 304 -20.10 12.91 9.96
CA GLN A 304 -20.52 14.17 10.57
C GLN A 304 -19.43 15.22 10.34
N THR A 305 -19.80 16.50 10.26
CA THR A 305 -18.87 17.60 9.93
C THR A 305 -18.67 18.57 11.09
N TYR A 306 -17.43 18.99 11.33
CA TYR A 306 -17.07 20.00 12.34
C TYR A 306 -16.31 21.20 11.75
N ARG A 307 -16.34 22.36 12.41
CA ARG A 307 -15.82 23.65 11.92
C ARG A 307 -14.45 24.01 12.50
N GLY A 308 -13.40 23.34 12.01
CA GLY A 308 -12.02 23.64 12.40
C GLY A 308 -11.63 23.12 13.80
N SER A 309 -10.43 23.46 14.27
CA SER A 309 -9.84 22.88 15.51
C SER A 309 -10.67 23.08 16.77
N ASP A 310 -11.39 24.19 16.84
CA ASP A 310 -11.97 24.71 18.08
C ASP A 310 -13.38 24.14 18.31
N ASP A 311 -14.09 23.82 17.22
CA ASP A 311 -15.38 23.12 17.21
C ASP A 311 -15.22 21.61 17.46
N LEU A 312 -14.04 21.04 17.17
CA LEU A 312 -13.78 19.59 17.23
C LEU A 312 -14.04 18.97 18.62
N GLU A 313 -13.74 19.67 19.72
CA GLU A 313 -14.06 19.18 21.07
C GLU A 313 -15.59 19.00 21.24
N SER A 314 -16.36 20.01 20.83
CA SER A 314 -17.82 20.01 21.00
C SER A 314 -18.48 19.01 20.05
N ALA A 315 -18.05 18.96 18.79
CA ALA A 315 -18.56 18.01 17.80
C ALA A 315 -18.25 16.55 18.16
N LEU A 316 -17.05 16.26 18.69
CA LEU A 316 -16.68 14.91 19.12
C LEU A 316 -17.48 14.45 20.35
N ILE A 317 -17.71 15.34 21.33
CA ILE A 317 -18.55 15.06 22.49
C ILE A 317 -20.00 14.81 22.03
N ALA A 318 -20.57 15.67 21.18
CA ALA A 318 -21.92 15.49 20.65
C ALA A 318 -22.07 14.15 19.91
N ALA A 319 -21.18 13.84 18.97
CA ALA A 319 -21.19 12.59 18.21
C ALA A 319 -21.13 11.35 19.11
N ALA A 320 -20.30 11.38 20.16
CA ALA A 320 -20.18 10.28 21.11
C ALA A 320 -21.48 10.08 21.92
N LEU A 321 -22.07 11.15 22.44
CA LEU A 321 -23.31 11.08 23.22
C LEU A 321 -24.52 10.67 22.36
N GLU A 322 -24.64 11.20 21.14
CA GLU A 322 -25.68 10.81 20.16
C GLU A 322 -25.59 9.31 19.84
N THR A 323 -24.38 8.80 19.59
CA THR A 323 -24.16 7.39 19.25
C THR A 323 -24.54 6.47 20.42
N LEU A 324 -24.15 6.82 21.65
CA LEU A 324 -24.47 6.06 22.86
C LEU A 324 -25.98 6.09 23.19
N ALA A 325 -26.65 7.24 22.99
CA ALA A 325 -28.10 7.36 23.13
C ALA A 325 -28.85 6.50 22.09
N GLY A 326 -28.42 6.53 20.83
CA GLY A 326 -28.96 5.70 19.75
C GLY A 326 -28.82 4.20 20.03
N ALA A 327 -27.64 3.76 20.47
CA ALA A 327 -27.39 2.38 20.86
C ALA A 327 -28.27 1.91 22.04
N THR A 328 -28.57 2.80 22.98
CA THR A 328 -29.45 2.52 24.14
C THR A 328 -30.91 2.29 23.71
N LEU A 329 -31.38 2.98 22.66
CA LEU A 329 -32.74 2.86 22.13
C LEU A 329 -32.93 1.65 21.21
N ALA A 330 -31.86 1.16 20.58
CA ALA A 330 -31.88 0.06 19.60
C ALA A 330 -31.97 -1.34 20.26
N GLN A 331 -32.97 -1.59 21.11
CA GLN A 331 -33.17 -2.92 21.71
C GLN A 331 -33.63 -3.97 20.67
N PRO A 332 -33.12 -5.22 20.73
CA PRO A 332 -33.25 -6.16 19.64
C PRO A 332 -34.65 -6.79 19.54
N SER A 333 -35.39 -6.44 18.50
CA SER A 333 -36.57 -7.21 18.08
C SER A 333 -36.14 -8.49 17.34
N VAL A 334 -36.45 -9.65 17.94
CA VAL A 334 -36.43 -11.02 17.36
C VAL A 334 -35.25 -11.36 16.44
N ALA A 335 -34.30 -12.15 16.97
CA ALA A 335 -33.11 -12.60 16.24
C ALA A 335 -33.41 -13.24 14.86
N PRO A 336 -32.71 -12.82 13.78
CA PRO A 336 -32.72 -13.52 12.50
C PRO A 336 -32.24 -14.97 12.64
N LYS A 337 -32.90 -15.90 11.94
CA LYS A 337 -32.62 -17.34 12.07
C LYS A 337 -31.29 -17.72 11.41
N SER A 338 -30.41 -18.33 12.19
CA SER A 338 -29.37 -19.30 11.77
C SER A 338 -28.57 -18.98 10.49
N ARG A 339 -27.36 -18.42 10.67
CA ARG A 339 -26.26 -18.47 9.69
C ARG A 339 -26.05 -19.93 9.21
N PRO A 340 -25.90 -20.21 7.91
CA PRO A 340 -25.63 -21.57 7.44
C PRO A 340 -24.29 -22.08 7.98
N ALA A 341 -24.21 -23.38 8.25
CA ALA A 341 -23.04 -24.01 8.86
C ALA A 341 -21.81 -23.99 7.92
N PRO A 342 -20.58 -23.93 8.47
CA PRO A 342 -19.36 -23.96 7.67
C PRO A 342 -19.21 -25.28 6.91
N ILE A 343 -18.80 -25.19 5.64
CA ILE A 343 -18.60 -26.35 4.77
C ILE A 343 -17.35 -27.11 5.22
N SER A 344 -17.53 -28.30 5.78
CA SER A 344 -16.42 -29.18 6.18
C SER A 344 -15.77 -29.81 4.95
N ILE A 345 -14.58 -29.32 4.59
CA ILE A 345 -13.75 -29.92 3.52
C ILE A 345 -13.14 -31.22 4.06
N ARG A 346 -13.81 -32.34 3.82
CA ARG A 346 -13.22 -33.68 4.01
C ARG A 346 -12.20 -33.98 2.91
N ALA A 347 -11.04 -34.48 3.30
CA ALA A 347 -10.06 -35.02 2.36
C ALA A 347 -10.62 -36.26 1.61
N PRO A 348 -10.29 -36.45 0.32
CA PRO A 348 -10.76 -37.60 -0.45
C PRO A 348 -9.98 -38.89 -0.11
N PRO A 349 -10.65 -40.06 -0.02
CA PRO A 349 -9.98 -41.35 0.06
C PRO A 349 -9.42 -41.79 -1.31
N ARG A 350 -8.52 -42.76 -1.30
CA ARG A 350 -7.90 -43.34 -2.51
C ARG A 350 -8.78 -44.41 -3.17
N ASP A 351 -8.61 -44.52 -4.50
CA ASP A 351 -8.77 -45.67 -5.39
C ASP A 351 -10.06 -46.52 -5.33
N LEU A 352 -10.76 -46.59 -6.47
CA LEU A 352 -11.01 -47.84 -7.22
C LEU A 352 -11.55 -47.53 -8.64
N ALA A 353 -11.66 -48.55 -9.51
CA ALA A 353 -11.56 -48.37 -10.97
C ALA A 353 -12.78 -48.82 -11.81
N SER A 354 -12.66 -48.59 -13.13
CA SER A 354 -13.44 -49.13 -14.27
C SER A 354 -14.70 -48.36 -14.74
N GLY A 355 -14.95 -48.39 -16.07
CA GLY A 355 -16.13 -47.81 -16.73
C GLY A 355 -15.82 -47.25 -18.14
N ASN A 356 -16.10 -48.00 -19.22
CA ASN A 356 -15.90 -47.57 -20.61
C ASN A 356 -17.16 -46.91 -21.21
N GLY A 357 -17.01 -45.82 -21.97
CA GLY A 357 -18.11 -45.20 -22.76
C GLY A 357 -17.65 -44.11 -23.77
N LYS A 358 -18.13 -44.19 -25.02
CA LYS A 358 -17.93 -43.27 -26.17
C LYS A 358 -19.13 -43.40 -27.14
N PRO A 359 -19.32 -42.56 -28.20
CA PRO A 359 -18.69 -41.27 -28.59
C PRO A 359 -19.74 -40.11 -28.41
N ARG A 360 -19.80 -38.91 -29.03
CA ARG A 360 -19.17 -38.18 -30.19
C ARG A 360 -19.00 -36.68 -29.79
N GLN A 361 -18.19 -35.77 -30.36
CA GLN A 361 -17.27 -35.68 -31.52
C GLN A 361 -17.68 -34.62 -32.60
N ALA A 362 -17.39 -33.35 -32.34
CA ALA A 362 -17.27 -32.21 -33.29
C ALA A 362 -16.62 -31.02 -32.55
N ASN A 363 -15.71 -30.18 -33.08
CA ASN A 363 -14.90 -30.20 -34.30
C ASN A 363 -13.49 -29.66 -33.95
N HIS A 364 -12.44 -30.10 -34.66
CA HIS A 364 -11.09 -29.51 -34.56
C HIS A 364 -10.57 -29.15 -35.95
N ILE A 365 -9.86 -28.02 -36.06
CA ILE A 365 -9.01 -27.66 -37.19
C ILE A 365 -7.55 -27.76 -36.71
N SER A 366 -6.70 -28.42 -37.50
CA SER A 366 -5.33 -28.78 -37.11
C SER A 366 -4.29 -27.92 -37.82
N TRP A 367 -3.32 -27.38 -37.06
CA TRP A 367 -2.09 -26.81 -37.60
C TRP A 367 -0.98 -27.86 -37.73
N VAL A 368 -0.10 -27.69 -38.72
CA VAL A 368 0.96 -28.65 -39.07
C VAL A 368 2.34 -28.04 -38.74
N PRO A 369 3.23 -28.74 -38.02
CA PRO A 369 4.57 -28.25 -37.73
C PRO A 369 5.52 -28.45 -38.93
N PHE A 370 6.21 -27.39 -39.32
CA PHE A 370 7.23 -27.43 -40.38
C PHE A 370 8.56 -27.99 -39.83
N ARG A 371 9.20 -28.91 -40.56
CA ARG A 371 10.57 -29.38 -40.29
C ARG A 371 11.46 -29.04 -41.49
N ALA A 372 12.53 -28.29 -41.25
CA ALA A 372 13.61 -28.11 -42.22
C ALA A 372 14.74 -29.11 -41.95
N ASN A 373 15.09 -29.92 -42.95
CA ASN A 373 16.32 -30.72 -42.96
C ASN A 373 17.38 -29.98 -43.80
N HIS A 374 18.60 -29.82 -43.29
CA HIS A 374 19.78 -29.62 -44.13
C HIS A 374 20.96 -30.46 -43.63
N ASN A 375 21.81 -30.88 -44.57
CA ASN A 375 22.93 -31.79 -44.38
C ASN A 375 24.18 -31.15 -45.04
N PRO A 376 25.38 -31.18 -44.42
CA PRO A 376 26.46 -30.29 -44.83
C PRO A 376 27.48 -30.92 -45.80
N THR A 377 27.96 -30.14 -46.78
CA THR A 377 29.18 -30.43 -47.55
C THR A 377 29.89 -29.14 -48.00
N SER A 378 30.99 -28.80 -47.32
CA SER A 378 32.32 -28.31 -47.80
C SER A 378 32.47 -27.28 -48.95
N PRO A 379 33.65 -26.63 -49.08
CA PRO A 379 34.40 -25.88 -48.06
C PRO A 379 34.97 -24.54 -48.57
N HIS A 380 35.07 -23.50 -47.72
CA HIS A 380 35.83 -22.28 -48.08
C HIS A 380 36.79 -21.82 -46.97
N LYS A 381 38.05 -21.64 -47.38
CA LYS A 381 39.23 -21.10 -46.66
C LYS A 381 38.93 -20.30 -45.39
N GLU A 382 39.53 -20.75 -44.29
CA GLU A 382 39.70 -19.95 -43.08
C GLU A 382 40.66 -18.77 -43.33
N MET A 383 40.31 -17.61 -42.80
CA MET A 383 41.25 -16.61 -42.29
C MET A 383 40.99 -16.51 -40.78
N PRO A 384 42.03 -16.34 -39.93
CA PRO A 384 41.83 -16.31 -38.49
C PRO A 384 41.17 -15.00 -38.06
N MET A 385 39.85 -15.03 -37.83
CA MET A 385 39.22 -14.02 -36.99
C MET A 385 39.52 -14.35 -35.53
N THR A 386 40.21 -13.43 -34.85
CA THR A 386 40.39 -13.47 -33.40
C THR A 386 39.01 -13.42 -32.74
N THR A 387 38.60 -14.52 -32.11
CA THR A 387 37.33 -14.59 -31.39
C THR A 387 37.41 -13.77 -30.11
N LEU A 388 37.06 -12.48 -30.20
CA LEU A 388 36.71 -11.69 -29.03
C LEU A 388 35.47 -12.30 -28.39
N THR A 389 35.65 -12.97 -27.24
CA THR A 389 34.55 -13.21 -26.31
C THR A 389 33.92 -11.85 -25.95
N PRO A 390 32.58 -11.71 -25.99
CA PRO A 390 31.93 -10.52 -25.46
C PRO A 390 32.39 -10.27 -24.03
N ALA A 391 32.76 -9.03 -23.71
CA ALA A 391 33.10 -8.67 -22.34
C ALA A 391 31.84 -8.81 -21.47
N ALA A 392 31.98 -9.50 -20.33
CA ALA A 392 30.91 -9.53 -19.34
C ALA A 392 30.81 -8.15 -18.66
N MET A 393 29.57 -7.67 -18.45
CA MET A 393 29.27 -6.41 -17.77
C MET A 393 30.06 -6.31 -16.45
N SER A 394 30.80 -5.23 -16.29
CA SER A 394 31.63 -4.92 -15.12
C SER A 394 31.03 -3.78 -14.31
N TRP A 395 31.03 -3.88 -12.98
CA TRP A 395 30.43 -2.88 -12.08
C TRP A 395 31.50 -2.13 -11.27
N GLU A 396 31.60 -0.84 -11.52
CA GLU A 396 32.43 0.14 -10.79
C GLU A 396 31.60 0.78 -9.67
N PHE A 397 32.00 0.65 -8.40
CA PHE A 397 31.37 1.39 -7.30
C PHE A 397 31.78 2.87 -7.38
N LEU A 398 30.80 3.77 -7.26
CA LEU A 398 31.02 5.22 -7.21
C LEU A 398 30.85 5.74 -5.77
N PRO A 399 31.59 6.78 -5.35
CA PRO A 399 31.39 7.40 -4.04
C PRO A 399 29.98 7.98 -3.88
N GLY A 400 29.60 8.26 -2.63
CA GLY A 400 28.28 8.81 -2.28
C GLY A 400 27.18 7.76 -2.12
N LEU A 401 25.96 8.25 -1.88
CA LEU A 401 24.72 7.46 -1.78
C LEU A 401 23.58 8.23 -2.46
N ALA A 402 22.71 7.53 -3.18
CA ALA A 402 21.59 8.12 -3.92
C ALA A 402 20.28 7.34 -3.73
N ARG A 403 19.16 7.96 -4.10
CA ARG A 403 17.82 7.34 -4.16
C ARG A 403 17.24 7.27 -5.58
N GLU A 404 17.83 8.02 -6.50
CA GLU A 404 17.45 8.15 -7.92
C GLU A 404 18.71 8.52 -8.71
N VAL A 405 18.83 8.05 -9.95
CA VAL A 405 19.96 8.31 -10.85
C VAL A 405 19.45 8.63 -12.25
N ALA A 406 20.20 9.44 -13.00
CA ALA A 406 19.95 9.71 -14.41
C ALA A 406 21.26 9.78 -15.21
N LEU A 407 21.17 9.40 -16.48
CA LEU A 407 22.23 9.54 -17.48
C LEU A 407 21.72 10.39 -18.65
N GLY A 408 22.53 11.35 -19.09
CA GLY A 408 22.31 12.11 -20.32
C GLY A 408 22.88 11.40 -21.54
N ALA A 409 22.39 11.78 -22.73
CA ALA A 409 22.89 11.24 -24.00
C ALA A 409 24.36 11.60 -24.28
N ASP A 410 24.87 12.67 -23.66
CA ASP A 410 26.27 13.09 -23.65
C ASP A 410 27.17 12.27 -22.70
N GLY A 411 26.58 11.34 -21.92
CA GLY A 411 27.25 10.60 -20.86
C GLY A 411 27.39 11.38 -19.54
N SER A 412 26.75 12.54 -19.40
CA SER A 412 26.61 13.20 -18.10
C SER A 412 25.81 12.33 -17.13
N ALA A 413 26.14 12.40 -15.85
CA ALA A 413 25.56 11.57 -14.81
C ALA A 413 25.09 12.44 -13.65
N PHE A 414 23.89 12.18 -13.16
CA PHE A 414 23.25 12.91 -12.07
C PHE A 414 22.62 11.94 -11.07
N CYS A 415 22.49 12.37 -9.82
CA CYS A 415 21.81 11.60 -8.78
C CYS A 415 21.05 12.51 -7.79
N LEU A 416 20.10 11.90 -7.08
CA LEU A 416 19.41 12.52 -5.95
C LEU A 416 19.88 11.87 -4.64
N GLY A 417 20.37 12.67 -3.70
CA GLY A 417 20.98 12.19 -2.45
C GLY A 417 19.99 11.52 -1.48
N VAL A 418 20.52 10.83 -0.46
CA VAL A 418 19.69 10.10 0.52
C VAL A 418 18.97 10.97 1.55
N GLY A 419 19.53 12.15 1.85
CA GLY A 419 19.01 13.07 2.86
C GLY A 419 17.91 13.99 2.33
N GLU A 420 16.81 14.09 3.06
CA GLU A 420 15.69 14.98 2.74
C GLU A 420 16.05 16.44 3.13
N MET A 421 15.86 17.36 2.19
CA MET A 421 16.22 18.76 2.31
C MET A 421 15.13 19.55 3.06
N PRO A 422 15.48 20.60 3.84
CA PRO A 422 14.49 21.44 4.53
C PRO A 422 13.48 22.14 3.59
N ALA A 423 13.82 22.29 2.31
CA ALA A 423 12.93 22.83 1.28
C ALA A 423 12.00 21.77 0.63
N GLY A 424 12.08 20.51 1.05
CA GLY A 424 11.33 19.39 0.49
C GLY A 424 12.07 18.67 -0.66
N GLY A 425 12.04 17.33 -0.66
CA GLY A 425 12.75 16.51 -1.65
C GLY A 425 14.22 16.26 -1.27
N TYR A 426 15.03 15.80 -2.23
CA TYR A 426 16.42 15.37 -2.04
C TYR A 426 17.39 16.31 -2.76
N SER A 427 18.62 16.44 -2.25
CA SER A 427 19.67 17.25 -2.90
C SER A 427 20.08 16.67 -4.26
N ILE A 428 20.28 17.56 -5.23
CA ILE A 428 20.67 17.22 -6.61
C ILE A 428 22.20 17.26 -6.71
N HIS A 429 22.80 16.29 -7.40
CA HIS A 429 24.24 16.27 -7.65
C HIS A 429 24.59 15.78 -9.07
N ARG A 430 25.78 16.16 -9.56
CA ARG A 430 26.31 15.82 -10.89
C ARG A 430 27.71 15.22 -10.78
N TRP A 431 27.96 14.13 -11.50
CA TRP A 431 29.27 13.50 -11.55
C TRP A 431 30.30 14.39 -12.27
N ASN A 432 31.41 14.67 -11.60
CA ASN A 432 32.49 15.52 -12.14
C ASN A 432 33.64 14.73 -12.80
N GLY A 433 33.66 13.41 -12.62
CA GLY A 433 34.74 12.52 -13.06
C GLY A 433 35.36 11.71 -11.92
N ALA A 434 35.31 12.22 -10.68
CA ALA A 434 35.85 11.59 -9.48
C ALA A 434 34.89 11.60 -8.28
N ASP A 435 34.00 12.61 -8.19
CA ASP A 435 32.99 12.74 -7.13
C ASP A 435 31.72 13.44 -7.66
N TRP A 436 30.77 13.72 -6.78
CA TRP A 436 29.48 14.36 -7.08
C TRP A 436 29.46 15.83 -6.66
N ASP A 437 29.45 16.74 -7.63
CA ASP A 437 29.26 18.18 -7.40
C ASP A 437 27.79 18.47 -7.06
N HIS A 438 27.53 19.20 -5.97
CA HIS A 438 26.17 19.61 -5.60
C HIS A 438 25.62 20.67 -6.57
N ILE A 439 24.33 20.58 -6.88
CA ILE A 439 23.56 21.56 -7.66
C ILE A 439 22.43 22.11 -6.79
N ASP A 440 22.33 23.44 -6.71
CA ASP A 440 21.29 24.16 -5.98
C ASP A 440 19.89 23.70 -6.42
N GLY A 441 19.08 23.27 -5.45
CA GLY A 441 17.73 22.78 -5.67
C GLY A 441 17.44 21.50 -4.87
N ALA A 442 16.19 21.04 -4.96
CA ALA A 442 15.77 19.78 -4.38
C ALA A 442 14.68 19.12 -5.24
N ALA A 443 14.73 17.79 -5.34
CA ALA A 443 13.86 17.03 -6.22
C ALA A 443 13.51 15.65 -5.65
N ILE A 444 12.40 15.07 -6.11
CA ILE A 444 12.06 13.64 -5.90
C ILE A 444 12.29 12.80 -7.16
N LYS A 445 12.42 13.44 -8.34
CA LYS A 445 12.77 12.82 -9.63
C LYS A 445 13.67 13.68 -10.46
N ILE A 446 14.46 13.03 -11.33
CA ILE A 446 15.42 13.66 -12.22
C ILE A 446 15.49 12.92 -13.57
N ALA A 447 15.58 13.68 -14.65
CA ALA A 447 15.88 13.23 -16.00
C ALA A 447 16.82 14.24 -16.68
N VAL A 448 17.48 13.83 -17.76
CA VAL A 448 18.47 14.65 -18.48
C VAL A 448 18.17 14.62 -19.97
N GLY A 449 17.93 15.80 -20.57
CA GLY A 449 17.77 15.95 -22.01
C GLY A 449 19.09 15.82 -22.77
N SER A 450 19.01 15.55 -24.07
CA SER A 450 20.20 15.46 -24.96
C SER A 450 20.95 16.78 -25.14
N ASP A 451 20.33 17.90 -24.79
CA ASP A 451 20.95 19.24 -24.68
C ASP A 451 21.70 19.46 -23.36
N GLY A 452 21.74 18.45 -22.47
CA GLY A 452 22.26 18.55 -21.12
C GLY A 452 21.34 19.26 -20.14
N SER A 453 20.10 19.65 -20.54
CA SER A 453 19.15 20.26 -19.62
C SER A 453 18.60 19.23 -18.63
N VAL A 454 18.66 19.56 -17.35
CA VAL A 454 18.15 18.72 -16.27
C VAL A 454 16.67 19.05 -16.06
N TRP A 455 15.85 18.00 -16.01
CA TRP A 455 14.42 18.09 -15.70
C TRP A 455 14.17 17.41 -14.36
N VAL A 456 13.39 18.04 -13.49
CA VAL A 456 13.09 17.51 -12.15
C VAL A 456 11.62 17.62 -11.80
N VAL A 457 11.20 16.78 -10.86
CA VAL A 457 9.93 16.91 -10.14
C VAL A 457 10.27 17.21 -8.67
N ASN A 458 9.66 18.23 -8.06
CA ASN A 458 9.82 18.54 -6.63
C ASN A 458 8.81 17.78 -5.74
N ARG A 459 8.88 17.97 -4.41
CA ARG A 459 8.00 17.27 -3.46
C ARG A 459 6.52 17.64 -3.65
N GLU A 460 6.26 18.85 -4.12
CA GLU A 460 4.94 19.41 -4.42
C GLU A 460 4.41 18.95 -5.80
N HIS A 461 5.11 18.02 -6.45
CA HIS A 461 4.87 17.52 -7.81
C HIS A 461 5.06 18.52 -8.95
N GLY A 462 5.51 19.75 -8.66
CA GLY A 462 5.87 20.75 -9.67
C GLY A 462 7.03 20.29 -10.54
N ILE A 463 6.92 20.54 -11.84
CA ILE A 463 7.93 20.18 -12.84
C ILE A 463 8.84 21.39 -13.09
N LEU A 464 10.16 21.20 -13.07
CA LEU A 464 11.13 22.26 -13.34
C LEU A 464 12.21 21.80 -14.34
N ARG A 465 12.72 22.75 -15.14
CA ARG A 465 13.86 22.55 -16.06
C ARG A 465 15.00 23.51 -15.73
N SER A 466 16.24 23.05 -15.84
CA SER A 466 17.44 23.86 -15.62
C SER A 466 17.60 24.94 -16.70
N MET A 467 17.86 26.18 -16.27
CA MET A 467 18.13 27.36 -17.11
C MET A 467 19.47 27.97 -16.73
N GLY A 468 20.56 27.24 -17.02
CA GLY A 468 21.93 27.65 -16.70
C GLY A 468 22.24 27.60 -15.20
N VAL A 469 21.89 28.67 -14.47
CA VAL A 469 22.15 28.86 -13.03
C VAL A 469 20.87 28.93 -12.18
N GLY A 470 19.72 28.53 -12.73
CA GLY A 470 18.44 28.52 -12.03
C GLY A 470 17.45 27.53 -12.62
N TRP A 471 16.24 27.47 -12.05
CA TRP A 471 15.18 26.55 -12.45
C TRP A 471 13.97 27.31 -13.00
N GLN A 472 13.51 26.92 -14.20
CA GLN A 472 12.24 27.36 -14.75
C GLN A 472 11.13 26.38 -14.31
N PRO A 473 10.09 26.82 -13.59
CA PRO A 473 8.89 26.02 -13.39
C PRO A 473 8.10 25.91 -14.71
N LEU A 474 7.55 24.73 -14.96
CA LEU A 474 6.69 24.42 -16.11
C LEU A 474 5.25 24.18 -15.63
N PRO A 475 4.23 24.27 -16.50
CA PRO A 475 2.86 23.90 -16.15
C PRO A 475 2.75 22.41 -15.83
N GLY A 476 1.62 22.01 -15.25
CA GLY A 476 1.34 20.63 -14.85
C GLY A 476 2.01 20.19 -13.54
N LEU A 477 1.68 18.98 -13.11
CA LEU A 477 2.25 18.31 -11.94
C LEU A 477 2.53 16.85 -12.29
N ALA A 478 3.67 16.28 -11.86
CA ALA A 478 4.09 14.91 -12.22
C ALA A 478 4.57 14.08 -11.02
N ARG A 479 4.67 12.76 -11.19
CA ARG A 479 5.34 11.83 -10.23
C ARG A 479 6.54 11.07 -10.82
N GLU A 480 6.67 11.08 -12.14
CA GLU A 480 7.82 10.59 -12.92
C GLU A 480 8.02 11.54 -14.11
N ILE A 481 9.28 11.70 -14.55
CA ILE A 481 9.70 12.53 -15.68
C ILE A 481 10.79 11.78 -16.45
N ALA A 482 10.76 11.83 -17.78
CA ALA A 482 11.79 11.25 -18.64
C ALA A 482 12.01 12.11 -19.90
N CYS A 483 13.21 12.04 -20.47
CA CYS A 483 13.60 12.77 -21.66
C CYS A 483 14.17 11.82 -22.72
N GLY A 484 13.86 12.05 -23.99
CA GLY A 484 14.42 11.31 -25.13
C GLY A 484 15.65 12.00 -25.72
N VAL A 485 16.42 11.24 -26.52
CA VAL A 485 17.62 11.76 -27.20
C VAL A 485 17.26 12.78 -28.29
N ASP A 486 16.06 12.68 -28.85
CA ASP A 486 15.46 13.63 -29.79
C ASP A 486 15.11 15.00 -29.16
N GLY A 487 15.19 15.11 -27.82
CA GLY A 487 14.77 16.29 -27.06
C GLY A 487 13.31 16.26 -26.63
N SER A 488 12.59 15.15 -26.83
CA SER A 488 11.27 14.95 -26.25
C SER A 488 11.33 14.92 -24.72
N ALA A 489 10.25 15.34 -24.08
CA ALA A 489 10.05 15.16 -22.64
C ALA A 489 8.65 14.58 -22.38
N TRP A 490 8.59 13.59 -21.50
CA TRP A 490 7.39 12.83 -21.17
C TRP A 490 7.25 12.74 -19.66
N CYS A 491 6.04 12.90 -19.13
CA CYS A 491 5.79 12.81 -17.69
C CYS A 491 4.54 11.97 -17.37
N LEU A 492 4.47 11.52 -16.12
CA LEU A 492 3.30 10.84 -15.58
C LEU A 492 2.60 11.79 -14.60
N SER A 493 1.47 12.37 -15.02
CA SER A 493 0.74 13.41 -14.28
C SER A 493 0.42 12.96 -12.87
N SER A 494 0.74 13.74 -11.83
CA SER A 494 0.49 13.35 -10.43
C SER A 494 -0.96 13.56 -9.98
N GLY A 495 -1.69 14.44 -10.66
CA GLY A 495 -3.08 14.80 -10.34
C GLY A 495 -4.13 14.08 -11.18
N ASP A 496 -3.73 13.39 -12.26
CA ASP A 496 -4.63 12.65 -13.14
C ASP A 496 -4.16 11.19 -13.33
N PHE A 497 -5.13 10.27 -13.42
CA PHE A 497 -4.91 8.83 -13.28
C PHE A 497 -5.87 8.01 -14.15
N ALA A 498 -5.39 6.87 -14.63
CA ALA A 498 -6.16 5.85 -15.32
C ALA A 498 -5.74 4.44 -14.85
N PRO A 499 -6.49 3.36 -15.14
CA PRO A 499 -6.14 2.01 -14.70
C PRO A 499 -4.75 1.57 -15.19
N GLY A 500 -3.78 1.47 -14.26
CA GLY A 500 -2.36 1.23 -14.56
C GLY A 500 -1.41 2.33 -14.04
N GLY A 501 -1.93 3.44 -13.51
CA GLY A 501 -1.16 4.48 -12.81
C GLY A 501 -1.56 5.90 -13.19
N GLY A 502 -0.57 6.79 -13.31
CA GLY A 502 -0.79 8.16 -13.76
C GLY A 502 -1.00 8.28 -15.26
N SER A 503 -1.84 9.23 -15.67
CA SER A 503 -2.07 9.55 -17.08
C SER A 503 -0.80 10.08 -17.74
N ILE A 504 -0.49 9.57 -18.93
CA ILE A 504 0.76 9.80 -19.64
C ILE A 504 0.68 11.11 -20.43
N HIS A 505 1.72 11.94 -20.37
CA HIS A 505 1.73 13.25 -21.02
C HIS A 505 3.06 13.52 -21.77
N PHE A 506 2.96 14.24 -22.88
CA PHE A 506 4.07 14.65 -23.75
C PHE A 506 4.21 16.17 -23.79
N TRP A 507 5.44 16.69 -23.66
CA TRP A 507 5.74 18.11 -23.71
C TRP A 507 5.69 18.65 -25.15
N ASN A 508 4.73 19.55 -25.43
CA ASN A 508 4.53 20.11 -26.77
C ASN A 508 5.41 21.34 -27.08
N GLY A 509 6.24 21.79 -26.13
CA GLY A 509 7.02 23.03 -26.21
C GLY A 509 6.50 24.18 -25.33
N GLY A 510 5.22 24.14 -24.93
CA GLY A 510 4.61 25.11 -24.02
C GLY A 510 3.64 24.53 -22.98
N ASP A 511 3.08 23.35 -23.21
CA ASP A 511 2.20 22.62 -22.26
C ASP A 511 2.30 21.09 -22.45
N TRP A 512 1.59 20.35 -21.61
CA TRP A 512 1.57 18.88 -21.57
C TRP A 512 0.34 18.31 -22.30
N ASN A 513 0.56 17.72 -23.47
CA ASN A 513 -0.47 16.99 -24.20
C ASN A 513 -0.72 15.62 -23.54
N HIS A 514 -1.95 15.32 -23.14
CA HIS A 514 -2.36 13.98 -22.71
C HIS A 514 -2.21 12.95 -23.84
N VAL A 515 -1.72 11.76 -23.51
CA VAL A 515 -1.60 10.60 -24.39
C VAL A 515 -2.24 9.40 -23.69
N GLU A 516 -3.14 8.70 -24.39
CA GLU A 516 -3.86 7.56 -23.81
C GLU A 516 -2.92 6.50 -23.25
N GLY A 517 -3.24 6.00 -22.05
CA GLY A 517 -2.45 5.02 -21.31
C GLY A 517 -2.21 5.46 -19.87
N ALA A 518 -1.75 4.53 -19.03
CA ALA A 518 -1.48 4.78 -17.62
C ALA A 518 -0.22 4.04 -17.18
N ALA A 519 0.61 4.69 -16.37
CA ALA A 519 1.89 4.12 -15.94
C ALA A 519 2.30 4.53 -14.53
N VAL A 520 3.23 3.77 -13.94
CA VAL A 520 4.01 4.17 -12.76
C VAL A 520 5.48 4.40 -13.07
N LYS A 521 5.95 4.02 -14.27
CA LYS A 521 7.31 4.31 -14.79
C LYS A 521 7.28 4.69 -16.25
N ILE A 522 8.24 5.53 -16.64
CA ILE A 522 8.44 5.94 -18.03
C ILE A 522 9.94 6.16 -18.30
N ALA A 523 10.40 5.70 -19.46
CA ALA A 523 11.68 6.02 -20.07
C ALA A 523 11.45 6.26 -21.56
N VAL A 524 12.35 6.96 -22.26
CA VAL A 524 12.12 7.37 -23.65
C VAL A 524 13.26 6.91 -24.54
N GLY A 525 12.93 6.24 -25.64
CA GLY A 525 13.93 5.76 -26.61
C GLY A 525 14.59 6.90 -27.40
N PRO A 526 15.68 6.62 -28.13
CA PRO A 526 16.30 7.58 -29.05
C PRO A 526 15.42 7.90 -30.27
N ASP A 527 14.32 7.18 -30.45
CA ASP A 527 13.24 7.42 -31.42
C ASP A 527 12.14 8.37 -30.88
N GLY A 528 12.30 8.91 -29.66
CA GLY A 528 11.32 9.77 -28.98
C GLY A 528 10.12 9.04 -28.40
N LEU A 529 10.08 7.70 -28.53
CA LEU A 529 8.94 6.88 -28.13
C LEU A 529 9.12 6.31 -26.71
N PRO A 530 8.12 6.46 -25.83
CA PRO A 530 8.22 5.98 -24.46
C PRO A 530 8.10 4.45 -24.34
N TRP A 531 8.90 3.90 -23.44
CA TRP A 531 8.64 2.63 -22.77
C TRP A 531 8.09 2.92 -21.38
N ILE A 532 7.08 2.17 -20.96
CA ILE A 532 6.43 2.35 -19.66
C ILE A 532 6.35 1.04 -18.87
N VAL A 533 6.21 1.18 -17.56
CA VAL A 533 5.73 0.10 -16.68
C VAL A 533 4.44 0.57 -16.02
N ASN A 534 3.38 -0.21 -16.13
CA ASN A 534 2.13 0.05 -15.39
C ASN A 534 2.23 -0.50 -13.95
N SER A 535 1.27 -0.14 -13.09
CA SER A 535 1.28 -0.56 -11.69
C SER A 535 1.11 -2.06 -11.44
N ALA A 536 0.69 -2.83 -12.45
CA ALA A 536 0.74 -4.29 -12.44
C ALA A 536 2.11 -4.87 -12.84
N GLY A 537 3.13 -4.01 -12.99
CA GLY A 537 4.46 -4.35 -13.45
C GLY A 537 4.56 -4.62 -14.96
N GLN A 538 3.47 -4.47 -15.72
CA GLN A 538 3.46 -4.81 -17.15
C GLN A 538 4.24 -3.76 -17.96
N ILE A 539 5.15 -4.24 -18.81
CA ILE A 539 6.01 -3.41 -19.64
C ILE A 539 5.32 -3.17 -20.99
N PHE A 540 5.20 -1.91 -21.43
CA PHE A 540 4.71 -1.58 -22.75
C PHE A 540 5.69 -0.68 -23.52
N ARG A 541 5.80 -0.91 -24.83
CA ARG A 541 6.47 -0.03 -25.79
C ARG A 541 5.42 0.80 -26.53
N ARG A 542 5.65 2.10 -26.72
CA ARG A 542 4.81 2.93 -27.60
C ARG A 542 5.03 2.55 -29.07
N SER A 543 3.96 2.32 -29.82
CA SER A 543 4.04 1.88 -31.22
C SER A 543 2.93 2.52 -32.07
N GLY A 544 3.31 3.39 -33.01
CA GLY A 544 2.35 4.22 -33.76
C GLY A 544 1.51 5.09 -32.83
N GLU A 545 0.18 5.00 -32.92
CA GLU A 545 -0.74 5.64 -31.97
C GLU A 545 -1.13 4.77 -30.76
N GLY A 546 -0.74 3.49 -30.71
CA GLY A 546 -1.03 2.57 -29.61
C GLY A 546 0.16 2.15 -28.74
N TRP A 547 -0.08 1.11 -27.92
CA TRP A 547 0.89 0.47 -27.04
C TRP A 547 1.01 -1.02 -27.35
N GLU A 548 2.23 -1.53 -27.29
CA GLU A 548 2.60 -2.93 -27.51
C GLU A 548 3.01 -3.54 -26.17
N LEU A 549 2.33 -4.61 -25.74
CA LEU A 549 2.68 -5.35 -24.51
C LEU A 549 3.94 -6.17 -24.75
N MET A 550 4.97 -5.94 -23.95
CA MET A 550 6.24 -6.67 -24.01
C MET A 550 6.20 -7.89 -23.06
N SER A 551 7.16 -8.82 -23.20
CA SER A 551 7.31 -9.94 -22.26
C SER A 551 7.82 -9.45 -20.90
N GLY A 552 7.61 -10.26 -19.86
CA GLY A 552 8.11 -9.98 -18.51
C GLY A 552 7.28 -9.00 -17.68
N LEU A 553 7.76 -8.72 -16.46
CA LEU A 553 7.23 -7.71 -15.54
C LEU A 553 8.39 -6.96 -14.89
N ALA A 554 8.28 -5.64 -14.74
CA ALA A 554 9.32 -4.77 -14.19
C ALA A 554 8.88 -3.94 -12.97
N SER A 555 9.84 -3.36 -12.26
CA SER A 555 9.68 -2.33 -11.22
C SER A 555 10.25 -0.96 -11.64
N GLU A 556 11.29 -0.95 -12.48
CA GLU A 556 11.89 0.23 -13.12
C GLU A 556 12.19 -0.09 -14.60
N ILE A 557 12.21 0.94 -15.46
CA ILE A 557 12.55 0.85 -16.90
C ILE A 557 13.50 2.01 -17.25
N ALA A 558 14.48 1.76 -18.11
CA ALA A 558 15.40 2.76 -18.63
C ALA A 558 15.72 2.52 -20.11
N CYS A 559 15.93 3.59 -20.86
CA CYS A 559 16.34 3.55 -22.26
C CYS A 559 17.67 4.30 -22.41
N GLY A 560 18.66 3.64 -23.02
CA GLY A 560 19.96 4.22 -23.31
C GLY A 560 19.94 4.99 -24.63
N ALA A 561 20.86 5.95 -24.76
CA ALA A 561 20.97 6.78 -25.95
C ALA A 561 21.45 6.02 -27.20
N ASP A 562 21.93 4.79 -27.02
CA ASP A 562 22.27 3.81 -28.06
C ASP A 562 21.09 2.93 -28.49
N GLY A 563 19.90 3.12 -27.90
CA GLY A 563 18.72 2.27 -28.14
C GLY A 563 18.68 0.99 -27.32
N SER A 564 19.61 0.79 -26.38
CA SER A 564 19.49 -0.28 -25.38
C SER A 564 18.30 0.00 -24.45
N VAL A 565 17.57 -1.03 -24.05
CA VAL A 565 16.45 -0.91 -23.12
C VAL A 565 16.66 -1.88 -21.96
N TRP A 566 16.56 -1.36 -20.75
CA TRP A 566 16.92 -2.03 -19.52
C TRP A 566 15.76 -2.00 -18.54
N CYS A 567 15.56 -3.07 -17.78
CA CYS A 567 14.54 -3.09 -16.72
C CYS A 567 15.08 -3.75 -15.45
N LEU A 568 14.39 -3.47 -14.35
CA LEU A 568 14.54 -4.18 -13.09
C LEU A 568 13.33 -5.10 -12.90
N SER A 569 13.55 -6.37 -12.54
CA SER A 569 12.48 -7.37 -12.39
C SER A 569 11.40 -6.94 -11.39
N ALA A 570 10.10 -7.10 -11.67
CA ALA A 570 9.04 -6.68 -10.75
C ALA A 570 9.16 -7.30 -9.34
N ALA A 571 9.63 -8.55 -9.25
CA ALA A 571 9.98 -9.18 -7.97
C ALA A 571 11.37 -8.71 -7.50
N ALA A 572 11.46 -8.36 -6.20
CA ALA A 572 12.71 -8.14 -5.50
C ALA A 572 13.23 -9.44 -4.85
N ALA A 573 14.55 -9.53 -4.69
CA ALA A 573 15.22 -10.48 -3.82
C ALA A 573 15.05 -10.09 -2.34
N PRO A 574 15.33 -10.99 -1.37
CA PRO A 574 15.23 -10.69 0.07
C PRO A 574 16.12 -9.56 0.59
N THR A 575 17.06 -9.03 -0.21
CA THR A 575 17.85 -7.83 0.11
C THR A 575 17.10 -6.52 -0.17
N GLY A 576 15.97 -6.58 -0.89
CA GLY A 576 15.27 -5.44 -1.47
C GLY A 576 15.66 -5.16 -2.93
N ASP A 577 16.75 -5.74 -3.44
CA ASP A 577 17.23 -5.51 -4.80
C ASP A 577 16.47 -6.34 -5.85
N HIS A 578 16.24 -5.76 -7.01
CA HIS A 578 15.65 -6.40 -8.19
C HIS A 578 16.75 -6.88 -9.15
N SER A 579 16.48 -7.94 -9.93
CA SER A 579 17.41 -8.43 -10.96
C SER A 579 17.48 -7.48 -12.15
N ILE A 580 18.67 -7.29 -12.71
CA ILE A 580 18.92 -6.40 -13.86
C ILE A 580 18.74 -7.19 -15.16
N HIS A 581 17.98 -6.65 -16.11
CA HIS A 581 17.77 -7.24 -17.43
C HIS A 581 17.92 -6.22 -18.56
N VAL A 582 18.32 -6.70 -19.74
CA VAL A 582 18.42 -5.90 -20.97
C VAL A 582 17.66 -6.56 -22.12
N TRP A 583 16.92 -5.77 -22.89
CA TRP A 583 16.13 -6.24 -24.03
C TRP A 583 17.03 -6.60 -25.22
N LYS A 584 16.87 -7.81 -25.77
CA LYS A 584 17.62 -8.29 -26.95
C LYS A 584 16.78 -8.42 -28.22
N GLY A 585 15.69 -7.65 -28.33
CA GLY A 585 14.84 -7.62 -29.52
C GLY A 585 13.78 -8.73 -29.60
N GLY A 586 13.83 -9.72 -28.71
CA GLY A 586 12.83 -10.79 -28.61
C GLY A 586 12.60 -11.34 -27.20
N ASP A 587 13.58 -11.20 -26.30
CA ASP A 587 13.42 -11.49 -24.87
C ASP A 587 14.39 -10.66 -24.01
N TRP A 588 14.26 -10.76 -22.68
CA TRP A 588 15.07 -10.08 -21.67
C TRP A 588 16.26 -10.93 -21.22
N GLU A 589 17.48 -10.55 -21.58
CA GLU A 589 18.69 -11.18 -21.07
C GLU A 589 19.02 -10.67 -19.65
N TYR A 590 19.26 -11.59 -18.71
CA TYR A 590 19.71 -11.26 -17.36
C TYR A 590 21.17 -10.81 -17.36
N ILE A 591 21.45 -9.69 -16.69
CA ILE A 591 22.79 -9.14 -16.51
C ILE A 591 23.21 -9.32 -15.04
N PRO A 592 24.36 -9.98 -14.76
CA PRO A 592 24.81 -10.23 -13.39
C PRO A 592 24.91 -8.94 -12.57
N GLY A 593 24.05 -8.81 -11.56
CA GLY A 593 23.91 -7.62 -10.73
C GLY A 593 22.50 -7.53 -10.15
N ALA A 594 22.29 -6.61 -9.22
CA ALA A 594 20.99 -6.32 -8.63
C ALA A 594 20.91 -4.83 -8.23
N ALA A 595 19.72 -4.25 -8.27
CA ALA A 595 19.51 -2.82 -8.01
C ALA A 595 18.07 -2.51 -7.59
N VAL A 596 17.83 -1.34 -7.00
CA VAL A 596 16.50 -0.72 -6.84
C VAL A 596 16.26 0.44 -7.80
N LYS A 597 17.31 0.97 -8.46
CA LYS A 597 17.22 1.95 -9.56
C LYS A 597 18.14 1.61 -10.71
N ILE A 598 17.73 2.03 -11.91
CA ILE A 598 18.56 1.96 -13.12
C ILE A 598 18.35 3.18 -14.01
N ALA A 599 19.43 3.70 -14.57
CA ALA A 599 19.44 4.66 -15.67
C ALA A 599 20.43 4.16 -16.73
N ALA A 600 20.10 4.32 -18.01
CA ALA A 600 20.91 3.88 -19.14
C ALA A 600 21.37 5.10 -19.95
N GLY A 601 22.59 5.05 -20.47
CA GLY A 601 23.25 6.14 -21.20
C GLY A 601 23.71 5.71 -22.59
N PRO A 602 24.69 6.39 -23.19
CA PRO A 602 25.28 5.97 -24.46
C PRO A 602 26.16 4.70 -24.29
N ALA A 603 26.31 3.95 -25.39
CA ALA A 603 27.26 2.83 -25.55
C ALA A 603 27.24 1.78 -24.41
N GLY A 604 26.05 1.29 -24.06
CA GLY A 604 25.84 0.25 -23.05
C GLY A 604 26.09 0.67 -21.60
N SER A 605 26.43 1.95 -21.35
CA SER A 605 26.65 2.43 -19.99
C SER A 605 25.35 2.49 -19.19
N VAL A 606 25.41 2.06 -17.93
CA VAL A 606 24.30 2.11 -16.98
C VAL A 606 24.78 2.63 -15.63
N LEU A 607 23.91 3.37 -14.94
CA LEU A 607 24.03 3.65 -13.52
C LEU A 607 22.95 2.90 -12.77
N THR A 608 23.30 2.35 -11.62
CA THR A 608 22.35 1.69 -10.72
C THR A 608 22.52 2.17 -9.28
N VAL A 609 21.44 2.06 -8.52
CA VAL A 609 21.43 2.23 -7.07
C VAL A 609 20.92 0.94 -6.45
N ASP A 610 21.56 0.43 -5.40
CA ASP A 610 21.11 -0.75 -4.65
C ASP A 610 20.22 -0.41 -3.45
N ALA A 611 19.64 -1.41 -2.78
CA ALA A 611 18.80 -1.24 -1.59
C ALA A 611 19.55 -0.60 -0.40
N GLY A 612 20.89 -0.63 -0.42
CA GLY A 612 21.76 0.11 0.50
C GLY A 612 21.97 1.59 0.12
N ASN A 613 21.35 2.08 -0.96
CA ASN A 613 21.53 3.39 -1.57
C ASN A 613 22.91 3.59 -2.24
N ARG A 614 23.69 2.52 -2.44
CA ARG A 614 25.04 2.57 -3.04
C ARG A 614 24.96 2.71 -4.55
N ILE A 615 25.84 3.53 -5.14
CA ILE A 615 25.84 3.82 -6.57
C ILE A 615 26.87 2.94 -7.29
N PHE A 616 26.47 2.33 -8.40
CA PHE A 616 27.35 1.58 -9.28
C PHE A 616 27.21 2.03 -10.74
N ARG A 617 28.30 1.88 -11.51
CA ARG A 617 28.35 2.09 -12.96
C ARG A 617 28.67 0.79 -13.67
N GLY A 618 27.84 0.39 -14.63
CA GLY A 618 28.11 -0.70 -15.56
C GLY A 618 28.93 -0.22 -16.77
N ARG A 619 29.94 -1.00 -17.16
CA ARG A 619 30.68 -0.92 -18.43
C ARG A 619 31.03 -2.31 -18.97
#